data_AF-A0A3A8KZF7-F1
#
_entry.id   AF-A0A3A8KZF7-F1
#
_cell.length_a   1.000
_cell.length_b   1.000
_cell.length_c   1.000
_cell.angle_alpha   90.00
_cell.angle_beta   90.00
_cell.angle_gamma   90.00
#
_symmetry.space_group_name_H-M   'P 1'
#
loop_
_entity.id
_entity.type
_entity.pdbx_description
1 polymer ?
#
loop_
_entity_poly.entity_id
_entity_poly.type
_entity_poly.pdbx_seq_one_letter_code
_entity_poly.pdbx_strand_id
1 'polypeptide(L)'
;EFVGSVRLYKRQVLRGAGATATFLYNAATDMRSKRVVMVAPRESSVSWTSGATGTTALTQDAPHQATRVQVASVTGYAVGTWVVVRADLTAARSEELNMGTTWTSLPGPSFYRQVVAVDAATRTLTLDIPLRQGLLMRDAARVYRVPAHLSEVGIEHLSIGMRENPTAGTGEEDYTVPGTGAYAMHEATAVMMNHVVDGWIRGVNSYRPPSNTQDVHLLSNGIDLNYSRNVTVDACEMDKPQYKGGGGNGYLYSIRSSDSLIKDSVAFGGRHNFDFRSMHTTGNVLFNNRASNGEKVSDFHMHLSAANLVDNATLYQERFEAADRTPYGTTSHGVTTTQSVFWNTNGAKAPAYGGTSVVRSQQYGQGYVIGMRGSATTVDVSVTTKTAPADLAEVATSGNELVPQSLYVDQVLKRLGRSVEHDAQVLVYQAENLKPTSAGDVSSTAVETGAELGGLRYHNTGAVGAKVTYTLYPRTVGTFAVQVRTKRNAARGQYQLDVGGVVVGGTRDEYASGTAYAEVELGTVTFTDLEPKAFTFTVVGKNAASTGYNVALDDIRLVRK
;
A
#
# COMPACT_ATOMS: atom_id res chain seq x y z
N GLU A 1 -20.85 -16.38 2.28
CA GLU A 1 -21.29 -15.61 3.45
C GLU A 1 -20.71 -16.26 4.69
N PHE A 2 -20.14 -15.50 5.62
CA PHE A 2 -19.65 -16.08 6.87
C PHE A 2 -19.76 -15.12 8.05
N VAL A 3 -19.68 -15.71 9.24
CA VAL A 3 -19.75 -15.03 10.54
C VAL A 3 -18.50 -15.45 11.34
N GLY A 4 -17.32 -14.86 11.06
CA GLY A 4 -16.07 -15.27 11.73
C GLY A 4 -14.80 -14.52 11.26
N SER A 5 -13.64 -15.18 11.30
CA SER A 5 -12.40 -14.79 10.58
C SER A 5 -11.87 -15.93 9.71
N VAL A 6 -11.48 -15.68 8.46
CA VAL A 6 -10.67 -16.64 7.68
C VAL A 6 -9.24 -16.58 8.21
N ARG A 7 -8.65 -17.74 8.55
CA ARG A 7 -7.28 -17.82 9.07
C ARG A 7 -6.39 -18.60 8.11
N LEU A 8 -5.24 -18.02 7.78
CA LEU A 8 -4.20 -18.68 6.97
C LEU A 8 -2.97 -19.00 7.81
N TYR A 9 -2.32 -20.11 7.46
CA TYR A 9 -1.10 -20.61 8.08
C TYR A 9 0.06 -20.62 7.07
N LYS A 10 1.25 -21.02 7.53
CA LYS A 10 2.48 -21.07 6.73
C LYS A 10 2.24 -21.77 5.38
N ARG A 11 2.76 -21.20 4.29
CA ARG A 11 2.65 -21.75 2.92
C ARG A 11 1.22 -21.92 2.39
N GLN A 12 0.29 -21.10 2.84
CA GLN A 12 -1.08 -21.10 2.32
C GLN A 12 -1.33 -19.85 1.48
N VAL A 13 -2.10 -20.02 0.41
CA VAL A 13 -2.56 -18.91 -0.44
C VAL A 13 -4.08 -18.97 -0.51
N LEU A 14 -4.74 -17.88 -0.09
CA LEU A 14 -6.16 -17.68 -0.37
C LEU A 14 -6.29 -16.98 -1.72
N ARG A 15 -6.67 -17.73 -2.75
CA ARG A 15 -6.77 -17.23 -4.12
C ARG A 15 -8.20 -17.26 -4.62
N GLY A 16 -8.68 -16.12 -5.10
CA GLY A 16 -9.93 -16.02 -5.86
C GLY A 16 -9.70 -16.07 -7.37
N ALA A 17 -10.80 -15.99 -8.12
CA ALA A 17 -10.82 -15.98 -9.58
C ALA A 17 -10.69 -14.57 -10.21
N GLY A 18 -10.37 -13.56 -9.41
CA GLY A 18 -10.33 -12.14 -9.79
C GLY A 18 -11.15 -11.27 -8.83
N ALA A 19 -10.71 -10.03 -8.64
CA ALA A 19 -11.36 -9.08 -7.72
C ALA A 19 -12.83 -8.81 -8.07
N THR A 20 -13.27 -9.04 -9.31
CA THR A 20 -14.68 -8.85 -9.70
C THR A 20 -15.46 -10.15 -9.90
N ALA A 21 -14.86 -11.29 -9.55
CA ALA A 21 -15.48 -12.61 -9.67
C ALA A 21 -15.57 -13.35 -8.34
N THR A 22 -14.62 -13.13 -7.42
CA THR A 22 -14.65 -13.74 -6.09
C THR A 22 -14.90 -12.68 -5.04
N PHE A 23 -15.96 -12.89 -4.24
CA PHE A 23 -16.40 -11.95 -3.22
C PHE A 23 -16.46 -12.62 -1.85
N LEU A 24 -15.68 -12.11 -0.91
CA LEU A 24 -15.77 -12.45 0.51
C LEU A 24 -16.71 -11.44 1.20
N TYR A 25 -17.92 -11.90 1.50
CA TYR A 25 -18.92 -11.13 2.21
C TYR A 25 -18.91 -11.42 3.72
N ASN A 26 -18.63 -10.38 4.51
CA ASN A 26 -18.86 -10.38 5.96
C ASN A 26 -20.29 -9.87 6.25
N ALA A 27 -21.13 -10.75 6.78
CA ALA A 27 -22.52 -10.43 7.14
C ALA A 27 -22.69 -9.86 8.56
N ALA A 28 -21.64 -9.92 9.39
CA ALA A 28 -21.69 -9.42 10.77
C ALA A 28 -21.59 -7.89 10.80
N THR A 29 -22.50 -7.25 11.54
CA THR A 29 -22.50 -5.80 11.78
C THR A 29 -21.64 -5.43 12.99
N ASP A 30 -21.53 -6.30 14.00
CA ASP A 30 -20.59 -6.17 15.11
C ASP A 30 -19.28 -6.91 14.80
N MET A 31 -18.29 -6.12 14.42
CA MET A 31 -16.95 -6.55 14.04
C MET A 31 -15.88 -5.94 14.95
N ARG A 32 -16.23 -5.55 16.19
CA ARG A 32 -15.28 -4.92 17.11
C ARG A 32 -14.04 -5.79 17.28
N SER A 33 -12.87 -5.24 16.94
CA SER A 33 -11.57 -5.91 16.98
C SER A 33 -11.48 -7.23 16.19
N LYS A 34 -12.39 -7.45 15.23
CA LYS A 34 -12.41 -8.64 14.36
C LYS A 34 -11.76 -8.34 13.01
N ARG A 35 -11.39 -9.41 12.32
CA ARG A 35 -10.75 -9.39 11.00
C ARG A 35 -11.58 -10.25 10.05
N VAL A 36 -11.80 -9.82 8.80
CA VAL A 36 -12.40 -10.71 7.80
C VAL A 36 -11.39 -11.79 7.43
N VAL A 37 -10.15 -11.40 7.11
CA VAL A 37 -9.02 -12.31 6.92
C VAL A 37 -7.90 -11.97 7.90
N MET A 38 -7.45 -12.96 8.67
CA MET A 38 -6.32 -12.84 9.59
C MET A 38 -5.24 -13.86 9.24
N VAL A 39 -4.07 -13.36 8.87
CA VAL A 39 -2.85 -14.16 8.71
C VAL A 39 -2.00 -13.94 9.95
N ALA A 40 -1.88 -14.96 10.80
CA ALA A 40 -1.08 -14.88 12.01
C ALA A 40 -0.65 -16.26 12.51
N PRO A 41 0.52 -16.38 13.17
CA PRO A 41 0.88 -17.59 13.91
C PRO A 41 -0.22 -18.00 14.90
N ARG A 42 -0.46 -19.32 15.04
CA ARG A 42 -1.49 -19.87 15.95
C ARG A 42 -1.20 -19.55 17.43
N GLU A 43 0.07 -19.51 17.79
CA GLU A 43 0.57 -19.17 19.12
C GLU A 43 1.50 -17.95 18.99
N SER A 44 1.14 -16.82 19.60
CA SER A 44 1.90 -15.56 19.47
C SER A 44 2.61 -15.21 20.78
N SER A 45 3.66 -15.95 21.11
CA SER A 45 4.72 -15.46 22.03
C SER A 45 5.71 -14.54 21.30
N VAL A 46 5.54 -14.37 19.99
CA VAL A 46 6.40 -13.57 19.13
C VAL A 46 6.14 -12.10 19.41
N SER A 47 7.17 -11.41 19.87
CA SER A 47 7.13 -9.97 20.09
C SER A 47 8.45 -9.38 19.63
N TRP A 48 8.37 -8.20 19.02
CA TRP A 48 9.55 -7.40 18.70
C TRP A 48 9.89 -6.41 19.83
N THR A 49 8.98 -6.26 20.79
CA THR A 49 8.95 -5.17 21.77
C THR A 49 8.96 -5.63 23.22
N SER A 50 8.70 -6.91 23.51
CA SER A 50 8.91 -7.49 24.83
C SER A 50 10.28 -8.16 24.93
N GLY A 51 10.87 -8.13 26.13
CA GLY A 51 12.11 -8.86 26.38
C GLY A 51 11.80 -10.36 26.41
N ALA A 52 12.19 -11.10 25.36
CA ALA A 52 12.22 -12.55 25.45
C ALA A 52 13.13 -12.97 26.64
N THR A 53 12.85 -14.12 27.25
CA THR A 53 13.75 -14.70 28.25
C THR A 53 15.07 -15.08 27.56
N GLY A 54 16.17 -14.44 27.96
CA GLY A 54 17.50 -14.68 27.38
C GLY A 54 17.87 -13.73 26.24
N THR A 55 18.12 -12.47 26.57
CA THR A 55 18.70 -11.47 25.65
C THR A 55 20.23 -11.50 25.71
N THR A 56 20.88 -11.00 24.66
CA THR A 56 22.32 -10.77 24.59
C THR A 56 22.57 -9.30 24.33
N ALA A 57 23.21 -8.61 25.28
CA ALA A 57 23.55 -7.20 25.13
C ALA A 57 24.52 -6.98 23.97
N LEU A 58 24.36 -5.85 23.28
CA LEU A 58 25.43 -5.32 22.43
C LEU A 58 26.60 -4.86 23.31
N THR A 59 27.82 -5.06 22.84
CA THR A 59 29.05 -4.61 23.52
C THR A 59 29.68 -3.39 22.87
N GLN A 60 29.09 -2.91 21.77
CA GLN A 60 29.42 -1.66 21.09
C GLN A 60 28.14 -1.04 20.53
N ASP A 61 28.13 0.28 20.35
CA ASP A 61 27.06 0.97 19.64
C ASP A 61 26.99 0.46 18.20
N ALA A 62 25.79 0.15 17.72
CA ALA A 62 25.56 -0.21 16.33
C ALA A 62 25.20 1.06 15.55
N PRO A 63 26.02 1.50 14.58
CA PRO A 63 25.72 2.70 13.80
C PRO A 63 24.50 2.48 12.89
N HIS A 64 23.95 3.59 12.37
CA HIS A 64 22.98 3.55 11.28
C HIS A 64 23.52 2.70 10.12
N GLN A 65 22.66 1.91 9.48
CA GLN A 65 23.01 0.95 8.42
C GLN A 65 23.95 -0.21 8.82
N ALA A 66 24.21 -0.42 10.12
CA ALA A 66 25.00 -1.57 10.55
C ALA A 66 24.40 -2.89 10.06
N THR A 67 25.24 -3.73 9.45
CA THR A 67 24.94 -5.15 9.15
C THR A 67 25.68 -6.09 10.09
N ARG A 68 26.59 -5.58 10.92
CA ARG A 68 27.39 -6.34 11.88
C ARG A 68 27.19 -5.74 13.26
N VAL A 69 26.85 -6.57 14.25
CA VAL A 69 26.65 -6.16 15.64
C VAL A 69 27.51 -7.00 16.57
N GLN A 70 28.30 -6.34 17.43
CA GLN A 70 29.11 -7.00 18.46
C GLN A 70 28.25 -7.28 19.69
N VAL A 71 28.28 -8.52 20.17
CA VAL A 71 27.41 -9.00 21.24
C VAL A 71 28.22 -9.63 22.37
N ALA A 72 27.66 -9.62 23.58
CA ALA A 72 28.32 -10.18 24.76
C ALA A 72 28.63 -11.69 24.62
N SER A 73 27.81 -12.41 23.86
CA SER A 73 27.99 -13.83 23.57
C SER A 73 27.34 -14.22 22.24
N VAL A 74 27.98 -15.07 21.46
CA VAL A 74 27.37 -15.69 20.27
C VAL A 74 26.77 -17.07 20.58
N THR A 75 26.84 -17.53 21.83
CA THR A 75 26.28 -18.82 22.24
C THR A 75 24.79 -18.88 21.95
N GLY A 76 24.36 -19.92 21.24
CA GLY A 76 22.95 -20.15 20.90
C GLY A 76 22.49 -19.44 19.62
N TYR A 77 23.36 -18.69 18.94
CA TYR A 77 23.10 -18.15 17.61
C TYR A 77 23.80 -19.00 16.53
N ALA A 78 23.10 -19.25 15.43
CA ALA A 78 23.62 -19.90 14.23
C ALA A 78 23.11 -19.17 12.98
N VAL A 79 23.76 -19.39 11.83
CA VAL A 79 23.25 -18.90 10.54
C VAL A 79 21.81 -19.39 10.33
N GLY A 80 20.92 -18.51 9.87
CA GLY A 80 19.50 -18.75 9.69
C GLY A 80 18.64 -18.43 10.92
N THR A 81 19.24 -18.11 12.07
CA THR A 81 18.49 -17.76 13.30
C THR A 81 17.74 -16.44 13.13
N TRP A 82 16.44 -16.45 13.39
CA TRP A 82 15.64 -15.23 13.48
C TRP A 82 15.85 -14.54 14.81
N VAL A 83 16.12 -13.24 14.74
CA VAL A 83 16.40 -12.39 15.88
C VAL A 83 15.66 -11.07 15.79
N VAL A 84 15.47 -10.45 16.95
CA VAL A 84 15.15 -9.04 17.06
C VAL A 84 16.36 -8.31 17.61
N VAL A 85 16.79 -7.27 16.89
CA VAL A 85 17.80 -6.30 17.34
C VAL A 85 17.07 -5.03 17.74
N ARG A 86 17.21 -4.57 18.98
CA ARG A 86 16.44 -3.43 19.49
C ARG A 86 17.18 -2.63 20.56
N ALA A 87 16.65 -1.46 20.87
CA ALA A 87 16.98 -0.67 22.05
C ALA A 87 15.68 -0.20 22.73
N ASP A 88 15.78 0.21 23.99
CA ASP A 88 14.66 0.79 24.73
C ASP A 88 14.52 2.29 24.43
N LEU A 89 13.31 2.82 24.61
CA LEU A 89 13.14 4.26 24.68
C LEU A 89 13.45 4.74 26.10
N THR A 90 14.73 4.99 26.37
CA THR A 90 15.16 5.59 27.64
C THR A 90 14.79 7.08 27.70
N ALA A 91 14.86 7.68 28.89
CA ALA A 91 14.72 9.13 29.04
C ALA A 91 15.76 9.89 28.20
N ALA A 92 17.01 9.38 28.12
CA ALA A 92 18.06 9.98 27.30
C ALA A 92 17.73 9.93 25.81
N ARG A 93 17.18 8.81 25.32
CA ARG A 93 16.74 8.69 23.93
C ARG A 93 15.51 9.54 23.63
N SER A 94 14.56 9.61 24.55
CA SER A 94 13.40 10.48 24.40
C SER A 94 13.81 11.96 24.32
N GLU A 95 14.76 12.37 25.16
CA GLU A 95 15.37 13.72 25.09
C GLU A 95 16.09 13.95 23.77
N GLU A 96 16.91 12.98 23.31
CA GLU A 96 17.57 13.03 22.00
C GLU A 96 16.59 13.26 20.85
N LEU A 97 15.40 12.64 20.92
CA LEU A 97 14.35 12.75 19.91
C LEU A 97 13.45 13.99 20.09
N ASN A 98 13.86 14.96 20.93
CA ASN A 98 13.08 16.15 21.30
C ASN A 98 11.69 15.84 21.90
N MET A 99 11.54 14.66 22.49
CA MET A 99 10.31 14.23 23.13
C MET A 99 10.39 14.30 24.66
N GLY A 100 11.59 14.33 25.25
CA GLY A 100 11.82 14.54 26.67
C GLY A 100 10.93 13.67 27.55
N THR A 101 10.15 14.28 28.45
CA THR A 101 9.21 13.55 29.33
C THR A 101 7.91 13.13 28.67
N THR A 102 7.70 13.46 27.38
CA THR A 102 6.47 13.15 26.64
C THR A 102 6.39 11.67 26.28
N TRP A 103 7.51 11.03 25.96
CA TRP A 103 7.55 9.60 25.68
C TRP A 103 8.25 8.83 26.80
N THR A 104 7.46 8.11 27.57
CA THR A 104 7.94 7.32 28.73
C THR A 104 7.52 5.86 28.69
N SER A 105 6.61 5.48 27.79
CA SER A 105 5.95 4.17 27.76
C SER A 105 6.13 3.39 26.45
N LEU A 106 6.88 3.94 25.49
CA LEU A 106 7.06 3.30 24.18
C LEU A 106 8.19 2.27 24.23
N PRO A 107 8.12 1.18 23.42
CA PRO A 107 9.09 0.10 23.48
C PRO A 107 10.47 0.44 22.87
N GLY A 108 10.61 1.53 22.13
CA GLY A 108 11.83 1.84 21.37
C GLY A 108 11.89 1.14 19.99
N PRO A 109 12.95 1.41 19.21
CA PRO A 109 13.13 0.83 17.89
C PRO A 109 13.41 -0.67 17.95
N SER A 110 12.90 -1.43 16.99
CA SER A 110 13.18 -2.86 16.86
C SER A 110 13.25 -3.29 15.40
N PHE A 111 14.14 -4.23 15.12
CA PHE A 111 14.45 -4.72 13.79
C PHE A 111 14.41 -6.24 13.77
N TYR A 112 13.49 -6.82 13.00
CA TYR A 112 13.43 -8.27 12.77
C TYR A 112 14.43 -8.67 11.68
N ARG A 113 15.40 -9.51 12.04
CA ARG A 113 16.57 -9.86 11.21
C ARG A 113 16.85 -11.34 11.24
N GLN A 114 17.57 -11.80 10.22
CA GLN A 114 18.14 -13.14 10.20
C GLN A 114 19.65 -13.05 10.35
N VAL A 115 20.23 -13.91 11.19
CA VAL A 115 21.69 -14.05 11.30
C VAL A 115 22.21 -14.75 10.05
N VAL A 116 23.12 -14.12 9.31
CA VAL A 116 23.74 -14.67 8.08
C VAL A 116 25.19 -15.11 8.27
N ALA A 117 25.86 -14.64 9.33
CA ALA A 117 27.17 -15.13 9.75
C ALA A 117 27.38 -14.94 11.25
N VAL A 118 28.17 -15.82 11.86
CA VAL A 118 28.57 -15.76 13.27
C VAL A 118 30.09 -15.84 13.34
N ASP A 119 30.71 -14.83 13.95
CA ASP A 119 32.14 -14.80 14.24
C ASP A 119 32.35 -14.91 15.75
N ALA A 120 32.84 -16.07 16.20
CA ALA A 120 33.09 -16.34 17.62
C ALA A 120 34.35 -15.64 18.14
N ALA A 121 35.34 -15.36 17.30
CA ALA A 121 36.58 -14.71 17.71
C ALA A 121 36.32 -13.23 18.07
N THR A 122 35.48 -12.56 17.28
CA THR A 122 35.12 -11.16 17.51
C THR A 122 33.77 -10.96 18.19
N ARG A 123 33.05 -12.05 18.48
CA ARG A 123 31.66 -12.07 19.00
C ARG A 123 30.72 -11.19 18.19
N THR A 124 30.77 -11.35 16.87
CA THR A 124 29.97 -10.55 15.93
C THR A 124 28.89 -11.40 15.29
N LEU A 125 27.66 -10.89 15.26
CA LEU A 125 26.59 -11.40 14.42
C LEU A 125 26.48 -10.52 13.16
N THR A 126 26.40 -11.15 11.98
CA THR A 126 26.08 -10.46 10.72
C THR A 126 24.61 -10.67 10.39
N LEU A 127 23.92 -9.60 10.00
CA LEU A 127 22.48 -9.53 9.74
C LEU A 127 22.21 -9.49 8.23
N ASP A 128 21.06 -10.02 7.82
CA ASP A 128 20.58 -10.06 6.44
C ASP A 128 20.23 -8.68 5.85
N ILE A 129 19.63 -7.79 6.66
CA ILE A 129 19.29 -6.42 6.28
C ILE A 129 19.91 -5.44 7.28
N PRO A 130 20.48 -4.30 6.81
CA PRO A 130 21.02 -3.28 7.70
C PRO A 130 19.98 -2.71 8.67
N LEU A 131 20.45 -2.22 9.82
CA LEU A 131 19.60 -1.44 10.74
C LEU A 131 19.17 -0.12 10.07
N ARG A 132 17.94 0.33 10.32
CA ARG A 132 17.42 1.59 9.75
C ARG A 132 17.63 2.80 10.67
N GLN A 133 18.09 2.56 11.90
CA GLN A 133 18.52 3.58 12.85
C GLN A 133 19.68 3.03 13.69
N GLY A 134 20.49 3.93 14.25
CA GLY A 134 21.52 3.54 15.21
C GLY A 134 20.92 3.02 16.53
N LEU A 135 21.62 2.07 17.15
CA LEU A 135 21.28 1.52 18.46
C LEU A 135 22.46 1.72 19.40
N LEU A 136 22.21 2.39 20.53
CA LEU A 136 23.23 2.76 21.50
C LEU A 136 23.15 1.85 22.73
N MET A 137 24.30 1.48 23.27
CA MET A 137 24.38 0.67 24.50
C MET A 137 23.72 1.36 25.69
N ARG A 138 23.77 2.71 25.75
CA ARG A 138 23.10 3.49 26.80
C ARG A 138 21.59 3.21 26.85
N ASP A 139 21.01 2.80 25.71
CA ASP A 139 19.60 2.47 25.56
C ASP A 139 19.33 0.97 25.69
N ALA A 140 20.21 0.24 26.38
CA ALA A 140 20.14 -1.20 26.58
C ALA A 140 20.01 -1.99 25.26
N ALA A 141 20.77 -1.58 24.23
CA ALA A 141 20.76 -2.24 22.93
C ALA A 141 21.12 -3.73 23.05
N ARG A 142 20.34 -4.58 22.37
CA ARG A 142 20.42 -6.04 22.55
C ARG A 142 19.87 -6.81 21.36
N VAL A 143 20.29 -8.07 21.27
CA VAL A 143 19.76 -9.10 20.36
C VAL A 143 19.07 -10.18 21.17
N TYR A 144 17.97 -10.73 20.67
CA TYR A 144 17.42 -11.97 21.19
C TYR A 144 16.77 -12.77 20.08
N ARG A 145 16.70 -14.09 20.30
CA ARG A 145 16.06 -15.02 19.37
C ARG A 145 14.56 -14.91 19.47
N VAL A 146 13.90 -15.07 18.34
CA VAL A 146 12.45 -15.12 18.26
C VAL A 146 12.03 -16.29 17.36
N PRO A 147 10.84 -16.88 17.60
CA PRO A 147 10.31 -17.87 16.68
C PRO A 147 10.18 -17.33 15.25
N ALA A 148 10.27 -18.23 14.28
CA ALA A 148 10.05 -17.89 12.88
C ALA A 148 8.62 -17.34 12.68
N HIS A 149 8.51 -16.29 11.87
CA HIS A 149 7.23 -15.75 11.43
C HIS A 149 6.57 -16.69 10.41
N LEU A 150 5.29 -16.47 10.10
CA LEU A 150 4.67 -17.14 8.98
C LEU A 150 5.35 -16.68 7.70
N SER A 151 5.70 -17.64 6.83
CA SER A 151 6.35 -17.34 5.56
C SER A 151 5.62 -17.94 4.38
N GLU A 152 5.81 -17.32 3.21
CA GLU A 152 5.24 -17.78 1.94
C GLU A 152 3.70 -17.85 1.99
N VAL A 153 3.07 -16.84 2.62
CA VAL A 153 1.60 -16.76 2.77
C VAL A 153 1.05 -15.63 1.91
N GLY A 154 -0.03 -15.91 1.18
CA GLY A 154 -0.60 -15.02 0.18
C GLY A 154 -2.12 -14.85 0.27
N ILE A 155 -2.61 -13.67 -0.12
CA ILE A 155 -4.03 -13.43 -0.43
C ILE A 155 -4.09 -12.81 -1.82
N GLU A 156 -4.88 -13.37 -2.72
CA GLU A 156 -4.87 -12.96 -4.13
C GLU A 156 -6.24 -12.93 -4.79
N HIS A 157 -6.44 -11.96 -5.67
CA HIS A 157 -7.49 -11.96 -6.71
C HIS A 157 -8.91 -12.15 -6.19
N LEU A 158 -9.33 -11.35 -5.21
CA LEU A 158 -10.67 -11.36 -4.64
C LEU A 158 -11.09 -9.99 -4.13
N SER A 159 -12.39 -9.79 -3.87
CA SER A 159 -12.90 -8.60 -3.20
C SER A 159 -13.49 -8.90 -1.84
N ILE A 160 -13.34 -7.99 -0.88
CA ILE A 160 -13.89 -8.07 0.48
C ILE A 160 -14.94 -6.98 0.68
N GLY A 161 -16.11 -7.34 1.20
CA GLY A 161 -17.19 -6.40 1.47
C GLY A 161 -17.82 -6.70 2.82
N MET A 162 -18.10 -5.65 3.58
CA MET A 162 -18.70 -5.75 4.90
C MET A 162 -20.10 -5.17 4.91
N ARG A 163 -21.03 -5.89 5.52
CA ARG A 163 -22.38 -5.39 5.78
C ARG A 163 -22.31 -4.12 6.62
N GLU A 164 -23.01 -3.07 6.21
CA GLU A 164 -23.11 -1.82 6.98
C GLU A 164 -23.69 -2.07 8.38
N ASN A 165 -23.20 -1.31 9.36
CA ASN A 165 -23.75 -1.31 10.72
C ASN A 165 -24.84 -0.23 10.84
N PRO A 166 -26.10 -0.57 11.11
CA PRO A 166 -27.19 0.41 11.17
C PRO A 166 -27.30 1.13 12.54
N THR A 167 -26.52 0.72 13.54
CA THR A 167 -26.58 1.28 14.89
C THR A 167 -26.05 2.71 14.92
N ALA A 168 -26.82 3.62 15.54
CA ALA A 168 -26.44 5.02 15.70
C ALA A 168 -25.25 5.22 16.67
N GLY A 169 -24.72 6.43 16.73
CA GLY A 169 -23.54 6.77 17.54
C GLY A 169 -22.24 6.46 16.80
N THR A 170 -21.94 7.26 15.79
CA THR A 170 -20.73 7.14 14.97
C THR A 170 -19.85 8.38 15.07
N GLY A 171 -19.90 9.09 16.20
CA GLY A 171 -19.07 10.24 16.51
C GLY A 171 -17.60 9.86 16.74
N GLU A 172 -16.76 10.89 16.84
CA GLU A 172 -15.29 10.76 16.93
C GLU A 172 -14.85 9.81 18.05
N GLU A 173 -15.40 9.94 19.26
CA GLU A 173 -14.98 9.16 20.44
C GLU A 173 -15.96 8.05 20.83
N ASP A 174 -17.03 7.84 20.04
CA ASP A 174 -18.10 6.88 20.35
C ASP A 174 -17.58 5.42 20.35
N TYR A 175 -16.40 5.15 19.79
CA TYR A 175 -15.76 3.82 19.81
C TYR A 175 -15.46 3.30 21.23
N THR A 176 -15.47 4.19 22.22
CA THR A 176 -15.29 3.88 23.64
C THR A 176 -16.60 3.61 24.37
N VAL A 177 -17.76 3.86 23.75
CA VAL A 177 -19.08 3.80 24.39
C VAL A 177 -19.83 2.53 23.98
N PRO A 178 -19.96 1.52 24.86
CA PRO A 178 -20.69 0.29 24.53
C PRO A 178 -22.12 0.57 24.06
N GLY A 179 -22.55 -0.13 23.01
CA GLY A 179 -23.90 0.01 22.43
C GLY A 179 -24.01 0.97 21.24
N THR A 180 -22.97 1.74 20.93
CA THR A 180 -22.93 2.60 19.73
C THR A 180 -22.47 1.82 18.48
N GLY A 181 -22.78 2.35 17.30
CA GLY A 181 -22.27 1.83 16.03
C GLY A 181 -20.74 1.91 15.94
N ALA A 182 -20.15 3.02 16.37
CA ALA A 182 -18.71 3.19 16.45
C ALA A 182 -18.04 2.10 17.30
N TYR A 183 -18.59 1.78 18.48
CA TYR A 183 -18.06 0.74 19.35
C TYR A 183 -18.07 -0.63 18.68
N ALA A 184 -19.16 -0.97 17.98
CA ALA A 184 -19.33 -2.24 17.27
C ALA A 184 -18.47 -2.35 15.99
N MET A 185 -18.10 -1.23 15.37
CA MET A 185 -17.22 -1.19 14.19
C MET A 185 -15.74 -1.02 14.55
N HIS A 186 -15.43 -0.67 15.80
CA HIS A 186 -14.08 -0.29 16.20
C HIS A 186 -13.05 -1.37 15.87
N GLU A 187 -11.98 -0.99 15.17
CA GLU A 187 -10.91 -1.87 14.69
C GLU A 187 -11.38 -2.99 13.73
N ALA A 188 -12.61 -2.99 13.23
CA ALA A 188 -13.04 -3.95 12.22
C ALA A 188 -12.13 -3.82 10.98
N THR A 189 -11.40 -4.87 10.61
CA THR A 189 -10.38 -4.78 9.53
C THR A 189 -10.62 -5.82 8.45
N ALA A 190 -10.43 -5.45 7.18
CA ALA A 190 -10.60 -6.39 6.06
C ALA A 190 -9.52 -7.47 6.07
N VAL A 191 -8.24 -7.07 6.07
CA VAL A 191 -7.10 -7.99 6.04
C VAL A 191 -6.08 -7.56 7.07
N MET A 192 -5.63 -8.51 7.89
CA MET A 192 -4.48 -8.32 8.77
C MET A 192 -3.42 -9.37 8.47
N MET A 193 -2.20 -8.92 8.19
CA MET A 193 -0.99 -9.74 8.23
C MET A 193 -0.22 -9.42 9.50
N ASN A 194 -0.19 -10.36 10.44
CA ASN A 194 0.46 -10.20 11.73
C ASN A 194 1.57 -11.25 11.89
N HIS A 195 2.82 -10.82 12.13
CA HIS A 195 3.97 -11.72 12.20
C HIS A 195 4.16 -12.57 10.93
N VAL A 196 4.19 -11.90 9.78
CA VAL A 196 4.47 -12.50 8.46
C VAL A 196 5.83 -12.03 7.95
N VAL A 197 6.58 -12.93 7.32
CA VAL A 197 7.80 -12.65 6.57
C VAL A 197 7.66 -13.19 5.14
N ASP A 198 8.11 -12.47 4.13
CA ASP A 198 8.08 -12.94 2.72
C ASP A 198 6.65 -13.37 2.28
N GLY A 199 5.66 -12.51 2.55
CA GLY A 199 4.25 -12.72 2.21
C GLY A 199 3.73 -11.71 1.20
N TRP A 200 2.50 -11.90 0.71
CA TRP A 200 1.92 -10.98 -0.28
C TRP A 200 0.40 -10.84 -0.24
N ILE A 201 -0.09 -9.66 -0.64
CA ILE A 201 -1.49 -9.37 -0.92
C ILE A 201 -1.54 -8.80 -2.35
N ARG A 202 -2.20 -9.48 -3.29
CA ARG A 202 -2.21 -9.08 -4.71
C ARG A 202 -3.61 -9.02 -5.30
N GLY A 203 -3.99 -7.91 -5.93
CA GLY A 203 -5.28 -7.84 -6.62
C GLY A 203 -6.46 -8.06 -5.65
N VAL A 204 -6.34 -7.55 -4.42
CA VAL A 204 -7.37 -7.66 -3.39
C VAL A 204 -8.05 -6.32 -3.24
N ASN A 205 -9.35 -6.29 -3.51
CA ASN A 205 -10.11 -5.04 -3.51
C ASN A 205 -11.21 -5.04 -2.43
N SER A 206 -11.78 -3.87 -2.16
CA SER A 206 -13.00 -3.73 -1.40
C SER A 206 -14.20 -3.50 -2.33
N TYR A 207 -15.39 -3.96 -1.93
CA TYR A 207 -16.61 -3.72 -2.69
C TYR A 207 -17.78 -3.37 -1.77
N ARG A 208 -18.77 -2.64 -2.29
CA ARG A 208 -20.05 -2.39 -1.63
C ARG A 208 -20.94 -3.63 -1.77
N PRO A 209 -21.27 -4.35 -0.69
CA PRO A 209 -22.30 -5.38 -0.74
C PRO A 209 -23.63 -4.83 -1.25
N PRO A 210 -24.36 -5.55 -2.13
CA PRO A 210 -25.66 -5.10 -2.62
C PRO A 210 -26.69 -4.85 -1.51
N SER A 211 -26.53 -5.51 -0.35
CA SER A 211 -27.37 -5.35 0.84
C SER A 211 -27.18 -4.03 1.57
N ASN A 212 -26.07 -3.31 1.34
CA ASN A 212 -25.84 -2.03 1.99
C ASN A 212 -26.72 -0.97 1.33
N THR A 213 -27.32 -0.11 2.14
CA THR A 213 -28.08 1.05 1.68
C THR A 213 -27.15 2.25 1.46
N GLN A 214 -26.14 2.43 2.33
CA GLN A 214 -25.08 3.43 2.15
C GLN A 214 -24.01 2.98 1.14
N ASP A 215 -23.25 3.93 0.61
CA ASP A 215 -22.09 3.68 -0.25
C ASP A 215 -20.84 3.35 0.57
N VAL A 216 -20.90 2.23 1.31
CA VAL A 216 -19.83 1.77 2.20
C VAL A 216 -19.39 0.36 1.82
N HIS A 217 -18.08 0.15 1.79
CA HIS A 217 -17.48 -1.16 1.49
C HIS A 217 -16.98 -1.86 2.75
N LEU A 218 -16.38 -1.09 3.67
CA LEU A 218 -15.72 -1.58 4.88
C LEU A 218 -16.40 -0.98 6.12
N LEU A 219 -16.33 -1.67 7.26
CA LEU A 219 -16.82 -1.12 8.53
C LEU A 219 -15.85 -0.10 9.14
N SER A 220 -14.52 -0.33 9.05
CA SER A 220 -13.52 0.61 9.59
C SER A 220 -12.20 0.57 8.82
N ASN A 221 -11.42 -0.51 8.90
CA ASN A 221 -10.05 -0.56 8.36
C ASN A 221 -9.91 -1.50 7.17
N GLY A 222 -8.96 -1.20 6.28
CA GLY A 222 -8.63 -1.99 5.09
C GLY A 222 -7.57 -3.06 5.37
N ILE A 223 -6.35 -2.83 4.89
CA ILE A 223 -5.20 -3.70 5.05
C ILE A 223 -4.33 -3.20 6.22
N ASP A 224 -3.96 -4.12 7.11
CA ASP A 224 -3.09 -3.85 8.27
C ASP A 224 -1.91 -4.82 8.28
N LEU A 225 -0.71 -4.29 8.07
CA LEU A 225 0.54 -5.05 8.16
C LEU A 225 1.15 -4.82 9.53
N ASN A 226 1.09 -5.79 10.45
CA ASN A 226 1.53 -5.65 11.83
C ASN A 226 2.69 -6.60 12.15
N TYR A 227 3.76 -6.09 12.79
CA TYR A 227 4.97 -6.87 13.13
C TYR A 227 5.42 -7.81 12.00
N SER A 228 5.38 -7.31 10.77
CA SER A 228 5.65 -8.10 9.57
C SER A 228 6.84 -7.53 8.81
N ARG A 229 7.47 -8.33 7.96
CA ARG A 229 8.64 -7.93 7.18
C ARG A 229 8.60 -8.48 5.77
N ASN A 230 9.17 -7.77 4.78
CA ASN A 230 9.24 -8.22 3.40
C ASN A 230 7.86 -8.62 2.82
N VAL A 231 6.80 -7.91 3.18
CA VAL A 231 5.47 -8.15 2.63
C VAL A 231 5.28 -7.30 1.38
N THR A 232 4.74 -7.88 0.30
CA THR A 232 4.37 -7.14 -0.90
C THR A 232 2.84 -6.98 -0.99
N VAL A 233 2.34 -5.76 -0.95
CA VAL A 233 0.96 -5.41 -1.28
C VAL A 233 0.95 -4.79 -2.68
N ASP A 234 0.21 -5.39 -3.61
CA ASP A 234 0.32 -5.10 -5.03
C ASP A 234 -1.06 -5.02 -5.68
N ALA A 235 -1.31 -3.96 -6.45
CA ALA A 235 -2.55 -3.78 -7.21
C ALA A 235 -3.83 -3.97 -6.37
N CYS A 236 -3.84 -3.47 -5.13
CA CYS A 236 -5.00 -3.57 -4.23
C CYS A 236 -5.81 -2.26 -4.21
N GLU A 237 -7.10 -2.33 -3.93
CA GLU A 237 -7.98 -1.15 -3.83
C GLU A 237 -8.86 -1.22 -2.58
N MET A 238 -8.68 -0.30 -1.62
CA MET A 238 -9.48 -0.23 -0.40
C MET A 238 -10.22 1.10 -0.39
N ASP A 239 -11.52 1.06 -0.10
CA ASP A 239 -12.44 2.17 -0.31
C ASP A 239 -13.42 2.31 0.86
N LYS A 240 -13.87 3.55 1.08
CA LYS A 240 -15.16 3.90 1.72
C LYS A 240 -15.47 3.09 2.99
N PRO A 241 -14.69 3.28 4.07
CA PRO A 241 -15.04 2.74 5.37
C PRO A 241 -16.21 3.51 5.97
N GLN A 242 -17.10 2.82 6.69
CA GLN A 242 -18.25 3.43 7.35
C GLN A 242 -17.82 4.26 8.56
N TYR A 243 -17.05 3.69 9.48
CA TYR A 243 -16.59 4.40 10.67
C TYR A 243 -15.18 4.99 10.48
N LYS A 244 -15.08 6.30 10.71
CA LYS A 244 -13.87 7.13 10.50
C LYS A 244 -13.52 7.99 11.73
N GLY A 245 -13.96 7.58 12.92
CA GLY A 245 -13.67 8.30 14.16
C GLY A 245 -12.26 8.07 14.70
N GLY A 246 -12.02 8.50 15.94
CA GLY A 246 -10.79 8.35 16.69
C GLY A 246 -10.43 6.88 16.99
N GLY A 247 -9.35 6.65 17.72
CA GLY A 247 -8.94 5.29 18.15
C GLY A 247 -8.32 4.40 17.06
N GLY A 248 -7.99 4.92 15.88
CA GLY A 248 -7.38 4.12 14.81
C GLY A 248 -8.38 3.46 13.85
N ASN A 249 -9.47 4.18 13.54
CA ASN A 249 -10.53 3.74 12.64
C ASN A 249 -10.53 4.49 11.31
N GLY A 250 -11.02 3.84 10.26
CA GLY A 250 -11.04 4.42 8.91
C GLY A 250 -9.69 4.37 8.20
N TYR A 251 -8.79 3.46 8.62
CA TYR A 251 -7.41 3.40 8.13
C TYR A 251 -7.34 2.34 7.02
N LEU A 252 -7.13 2.78 5.78
CA LEU A 252 -7.25 1.88 4.62
C LEU A 252 -5.99 1.05 4.39
N TYR A 253 -4.83 1.64 4.55
CA TYR A 253 -3.53 0.95 4.51
C TYR A 253 -2.72 1.35 5.72
N SER A 254 -2.77 0.50 6.74
CA SER A 254 -1.99 0.71 7.93
C SER A 254 -0.72 -0.11 7.93
N ILE A 255 0.40 0.61 8.00
CA ILE A 255 1.75 0.08 7.82
C ILE A 255 2.42 0.07 9.19
N ARG A 256 2.48 -1.12 9.78
CA ARG A 256 3.16 -1.47 11.03
C ARG A 256 4.18 -2.59 10.80
N SER A 257 4.93 -2.46 9.72
CA SER A 257 5.82 -3.48 9.18
C SER A 257 7.19 -2.91 8.84
N SER A 258 8.16 -3.76 8.54
CA SER A 258 9.49 -3.34 8.13
C SER A 258 9.85 -3.86 6.75
N ASP A 259 10.65 -3.11 6.00
CA ASP A 259 11.22 -3.55 4.72
C ASP A 259 10.16 -4.11 3.74
N SER A 260 8.93 -3.60 3.79
CA SER A 260 7.79 -4.06 2.98
C SER A 260 7.49 -3.12 1.81
N LEU A 261 6.87 -3.64 0.76
CA LEU A 261 6.56 -2.92 -0.46
C LEU A 261 5.03 -2.85 -0.62
N ILE A 262 4.50 -1.64 -0.74
CA ILE A 262 3.13 -1.38 -1.15
C ILE A 262 3.22 -0.70 -2.49
N LYS A 263 2.72 -1.33 -3.56
CA LYS A 263 2.80 -0.77 -4.90
C LYS A 263 1.50 -0.86 -5.67
N ASP A 264 1.34 0.06 -6.61
CA ASP A 264 0.24 0.08 -7.57
C ASP A 264 -1.15 0.01 -6.92
N SER A 265 -1.26 0.44 -5.66
CA SER A 265 -2.45 0.27 -4.84
C SER A 265 -3.20 1.59 -4.66
N VAL A 266 -4.51 1.50 -4.46
CA VAL A 266 -5.44 2.62 -4.37
C VAL A 266 -6.09 2.65 -2.99
N ALA A 267 -6.13 3.83 -2.40
CA ALA A 267 -6.86 4.15 -1.19
C ALA A 267 -7.84 5.30 -1.46
N PHE A 268 -9.13 5.07 -1.24
CA PHE A 268 -10.17 6.06 -1.51
C PHE A 268 -11.10 6.29 -0.33
N GLY A 269 -11.22 7.55 0.09
CA GLY A 269 -12.26 7.97 1.03
C GLY A 269 -12.04 7.48 2.47
N GLY A 270 -10.83 7.10 2.85
CA GLY A 270 -10.49 6.74 4.23
C GLY A 270 -10.56 7.94 5.18
N ARG A 271 -10.40 7.67 6.48
CA ARG A 271 -10.01 8.72 7.44
C ARG A 271 -8.56 9.11 7.16
N HIS A 272 -7.68 8.12 7.25
CA HIS A 272 -6.31 8.16 6.75
C HIS A 272 -6.20 7.10 5.67
N ASN A 273 -5.81 7.50 4.46
CA ASN A 273 -5.70 6.57 3.34
C ASN A 273 -4.48 5.66 3.51
N PHE A 274 -3.30 6.25 3.79
CA PHE A 274 -2.10 5.52 4.20
C PHE A 274 -1.61 6.06 5.54
N ASP A 275 -1.28 5.17 6.47
CA ASP A 275 -0.69 5.54 7.75
C ASP A 275 0.50 4.66 8.13
N PHE A 276 1.59 5.26 8.57
CA PHE A 276 2.72 4.56 9.18
C PHE A 276 2.66 4.69 10.70
N ARG A 277 2.81 3.58 11.42
CA ARG A 277 2.68 3.57 12.89
C ARG A 277 3.81 2.78 13.54
N SER A 278 4.28 3.27 14.68
CA SER A 278 5.22 2.61 15.61
C SER A 278 6.70 2.57 15.18
N MET A 279 7.59 2.49 16.17
CA MET A 279 9.06 2.54 16.00
C MET A 279 9.67 1.31 15.33
N HIS A 280 8.90 0.23 15.15
CA HIS A 280 9.33 -0.93 14.36
C HIS A 280 9.04 -0.77 12.86
N THR A 281 8.36 0.31 12.48
CA THR A 281 7.95 0.55 11.10
C THR A 281 9.04 1.29 10.36
N THR A 282 9.87 0.52 9.63
CA THR A 282 11.06 1.08 9.01
C THR A 282 11.37 0.47 7.66
N GLY A 283 11.95 1.25 6.74
CA GLY A 283 12.42 0.70 5.46
C GLY A 283 11.32 0.32 4.47
N ASN A 284 10.06 0.72 4.69
CA ASN A 284 8.98 0.40 3.77
C ASN A 284 8.96 1.32 2.57
N VAL A 285 8.44 0.82 1.45
CA VAL A 285 8.32 1.55 0.19
C VAL A 285 6.86 1.60 -0.23
N LEU A 286 6.33 2.81 -0.43
CA LEU A 286 5.10 3.08 -1.16
C LEU A 286 5.51 3.50 -2.57
N PHE A 287 5.30 2.63 -3.54
CA PHE A 287 5.65 2.91 -4.93
C PHE A 287 4.41 3.01 -5.82
N ASN A 288 4.25 4.13 -6.51
CA ASN A 288 3.22 4.26 -7.55
C ASN A 288 1.78 4.04 -7.04
N ASN A 289 1.54 4.36 -5.76
CA ASN A 289 0.22 4.26 -5.14
C ASN A 289 -0.59 5.53 -5.37
N ARG A 290 -1.90 5.42 -5.19
CA ARG A 290 -2.81 6.55 -5.23
C ARG A 290 -3.61 6.67 -3.95
N ALA A 291 -3.63 7.88 -3.40
CA ALA A 291 -4.49 8.26 -2.30
C ALA A 291 -5.46 9.35 -2.76
N SER A 292 -6.74 9.23 -2.40
CA SER A 292 -7.74 10.22 -2.80
C SER A 292 -8.85 10.40 -1.77
N ASN A 293 -9.30 11.65 -1.65
CA ASN A 293 -10.46 12.03 -0.85
C ASN A 293 -10.41 11.57 0.61
N GLY A 294 -9.23 11.52 1.23
CA GLY A 294 -9.13 11.24 2.67
C GLY A 294 -9.85 12.32 3.48
N GLU A 295 -10.56 11.94 4.54
CA GLU A 295 -11.14 12.91 5.49
C GLU A 295 -10.05 13.67 6.26
N LYS A 296 -8.93 12.98 6.47
CA LYS A 296 -7.67 13.50 6.99
C LYS A 296 -6.55 13.05 6.05
N VAL A 297 -5.37 13.61 6.31
CA VAL A 297 -4.13 13.36 5.56
C VAL A 297 -3.74 11.88 5.58
N SER A 298 -3.09 11.41 4.52
CA SER A 298 -2.19 10.26 4.66
C SER A 298 -0.96 10.69 5.46
N ASP A 299 -0.47 9.88 6.39
CA ASP A 299 0.58 10.37 7.29
C ASP A 299 1.53 9.32 7.86
N PHE A 300 2.67 9.81 8.31
CA PHE A 300 3.38 9.19 9.40
C PHE A 300 2.62 9.53 10.68
N HIS A 301 1.95 8.54 11.26
CA HIS A 301 0.85 8.79 12.19
C HIS A 301 1.26 8.77 13.66
N MET A 302 2.11 7.80 14.03
CA MET A 302 2.68 7.67 15.38
C MET A 302 3.81 6.63 15.37
N HIS A 303 4.34 6.30 16.54
CA HIS A 303 5.55 6.92 17.07
C HIS A 303 6.84 6.59 16.30
N LEU A 304 7.46 7.58 15.65
CA LEU A 304 8.76 7.54 14.93
C LEU A 304 9.02 6.33 14.01
N SER A 305 8.28 6.20 12.91
CA SER A 305 8.56 5.22 11.86
C SER A 305 9.63 5.73 10.88
N ALA A 306 10.85 5.21 10.94
CA ALA A 306 12.02 5.78 10.27
C ALA A 306 12.35 5.20 8.88
N ALA A 307 13.00 5.98 8.03
CA ALA A 307 13.61 5.55 6.77
C ALA A 307 12.63 4.85 5.81
N ASN A 308 11.44 5.44 5.61
CA ASN A 308 10.47 4.95 4.64
C ASN A 308 10.52 5.79 3.35
N LEU A 309 10.10 5.20 2.24
CA LEU A 309 10.09 5.84 0.92
C LEU A 309 8.66 5.94 0.41
N VAL A 310 8.21 7.14 0.07
CA VAL A 310 7.02 7.41 -0.73
C VAL A 310 7.49 7.86 -2.10
N ASP A 311 7.44 6.97 -3.07
CA ASP A 311 7.99 7.15 -4.42
C ASP A 311 6.87 7.10 -5.46
N ASN A 312 6.80 8.14 -6.29
CA ASN A 312 5.83 8.23 -7.37
C ASN A 312 4.37 8.09 -6.91
N ALA A 313 4.05 8.54 -5.68
CA ALA A 313 2.68 8.52 -5.18
C ALA A 313 1.83 9.62 -5.84
N THR A 314 0.56 9.33 -6.12
CA THR A 314 -0.41 10.32 -6.61
C THR A 314 -1.41 10.72 -5.52
N LEU A 315 -1.53 12.02 -5.28
CA LEU A 315 -2.41 12.63 -4.27
C LEU A 315 -3.48 13.47 -4.96
N TYR A 316 -4.76 13.10 -4.81
CA TYR A 316 -5.89 13.85 -5.38
C TYR A 316 -6.94 14.16 -4.32
N GLN A 317 -7.18 15.45 -4.06
CA GLN A 317 -7.88 15.93 -2.87
C GLN A 317 -7.35 15.25 -1.60
N GLU A 318 -6.02 15.19 -1.52
CA GLU A 318 -5.29 14.45 -0.51
C GLU A 318 -3.93 15.12 -0.27
N ARG A 319 -3.44 14.98 0.96
CA ARG A 319 -2.11 15.46 1.37
C ARG A 319 -1.38 14.35 2.11
N PHE A 320 -0.07 14.29 1.96
CA PHE A 320 0.79 13.45 2.79
C PHE A 320 1.51 14.27 3.86
N GLU A 321 1.54 13.80 5.11
CA GLU A 321 2.23 14.48 6.21
C GLU A 321 3.26 13.60 6.91
N ALA A 322 4.45 14.16 7.10
CA ALA A 322 5.50 13.67 7.96
C ALA A 322 5.79 14.73 9.03
N ALA A 323 4.89 14.93 9.99
CA ALA A 323 4.96 16.07 10.92
C ALA A 323 4.80 15.66 12.40
N ASP A 324 5.24 16.53 13.32
CA ASP A 324 4.94 16.38 14.75
C ASP A 324 3.42 16.41 14.98
N ARG A 325 2.92 15.40 15.71
CA ARG A 325 1.51 15.22 16.03
C ARG A 325 1.24 15.41 17.52
N THR A 326 2.09 16.13 18.24
CA THR A 326 1.81 16.54 19.62
C THR A 326 0.55 17.45 19.66
N PRO A 327 -0.39 17.27 20.61
CA PRO A 327 -0.41 16.31 21.72
C PRO A 327 -1.32 15.09 21.48
N TYR A 328 -1.65 14.73 20.24
CA TYR A 328 -2.64 13.70 19.94
C TYR A 328 -2.27 12.32 20.51
N GLY A 329 -3.27 11.55 20.92
CA GLY A 329 -3.14 10.18 21.44
C GLY A 329 -2.89 10.10 22.96
N THR A 330 -3.22 8.95 23.56
CA THR A 330 -3.03 8.71 25.00
C THR A 330 -1.56 8.79 25.40
N THR A 331 -0.70 8.16 24.62
CA THR A 331 0.73 8.50 24.57
C THR A 331 0.90 9.39 23.35
N SER A 332 1.37 10.62 23.56
CA SER A 332 1.52 11.62 22.49
C SER A 332 2.15 10.99 21.26
N HIS A 333 1.54 11.17 20.10
CA HIS A 333 2.04 10.67 18.83
C HIS A 333 3.43 11.24 18.52
N GLY A 334 3.67 12.49 18.94
CA GLY A 334 4.98 13.14 18.92
C GLY A 334 5.57 13.30 17.53
N VAL A 335 6.89 13.37 17.44
CA VAL A 335 7.60 13.28 16.16
C VAL A 335 7.33 11.92 15.52
N THR A 336 6.90 11.93 14.26
CA THR A 336 6.29 10.74 13.63
C THR A 336 7.23 9.97 12.74
N THR A 337 8.29 10.60 12.22
CA THR A 337 9.27 9.96 11.35
C THR A 337 10.59 10.72 11.31
N THR A 338 11.60 10.08 10.73
CA THR A 338 12.92 10.61 10.42
C THR A 338 13.50 9.85 9.23
N GLN A 339 14.32 10.52 8.43
CA GLN A 339 15.02 9.99 7.27
C GLN A 339 14.10 9.39 6.20
N SER A 340 12.82 9.75 6.21
CA SER A 340 11.86 9.32 5.21
C SER A 340 11.89 10.27 4.01
N VAL A 341 11.61 9.70 2.84
CA VAL A 341 11.76 10.38 1.55
C VAL A 341 10.42 10.41 0.84
N PHE A 342 10.02 11.60 0.41
CA PHE A 342 9.05 11.78 -0.66
C PHE A 342 9.81 12.04 -1.97
N TRP A 343 9.67 11.14 -2.94
CA TRP A 343 10.36 11.20 -4.23
C TRP A 343 9.35 11.22 -5.37
N ASN A 344 9.49 12.17 -6.29
CA ASN A 344 8.65 12.28 -7.50
C ASN A 344 7.14 12.22 -7.19
N THR A 345 6.70 12.89 -6.12
CA THR A 345 5.29 12.84 -5.72
C THR A 345 4.45 13.67 -6.67
N ASN A 346 3.36 13.08 -7.15
CA ASN A 346 2.38 13.75 -7.98
C ASN A 346 1.24 14.32 -7.11
N GLY A 347 1.27 15.63 -6.87
CA GLY A 347 0.11 16.34 -6.32
C GLY A 347 -0.86 16.69 -7.45
N ALA A 348 -1.82 15.81 -7.70
CA ALA A 348 -2.84 16.01 -8.72
C ALA A 348 -3.82 17.10 -8.30
N LYS A 349 -4.20 17.15 -7.00
CA LYS A 349 -5.09 18.19 -6.45
C LYS A 349 -4.95 18.27 -4.93
N ALA A 350 -4.77 19.48 -4.40
CA ALA A 350 -4.76 19.70 -2.95
C ALA A 350 -6.15 19.44 -2.31
N PRO A 351 -6.22 18.93 -1.07
CA PRO A 351 -7.47 18.80 -0.35
C PRO A 351 -7.99 20.18 0.11
N ALA A 352 -9.26 20.23 0.50
CA ALA A 352 -9.85 21.46 1.06
C ALA A 352 -9.38 21.78 2.49
N TYR A 353 -8.76 20.81 3.17
CA TYR A 353 -8.23 20.95 4.52
C TYR A 353 -6.69 21.07 4.50
N GLY A 354 -6.11 21.62 5.57
CA GLY A 354 -4.65 21.66 5.74
C GLY A 354 -3.91 22.74 4.94
N GLY A 355 -4.60 23.60 4.19
CA GLY A 355 -3.96 24.65 3.40
C GLY A 355 -3.62 24.18 1.97
N THR A 356 -2.65 24.84 1.33
CA THR A 356 -2.35 24.63 -0.10
C THR A 356 -1.28 23.58 -0.39
N SER A 357 -0.53 23.13 0.62
CA SER A 357 0.53 22.14 0.45
C SER A 357 0.00 20.72 0.32
N VAL A 358 0.56 19.98 -0.64
CA VAL A 358 0.25 18.55 -0.88
C VAL A 358 1.17 17.62 -0.10
N VAL A 359 2.33 18.12 0.35
CA VAL A 359 3.23 17.42 1.27
C VAL A 359 3.58 18.36 2.41
N ARG A 360 3.46 17.86 3.65
CA ARG A 360 4.09 18.45 4.84
C ARG A 360 5.25 17.58 5.24
N SER A 361 6.44 18.15 5.42
CA SER A 361 7.58 17.43 5.97
C SER A 361 8.23 18.26 7.08
N GLN A 362 8.10 17.76 8.30
CA GLN A 362 8.66 18.29 9.55
C GLN A 362 9.22 17.09 10.33
N GLN A 363 10.18 16.40 9.74
CA GLN A 363 10.73 15.19 10.33
C GLN A 363 11.67 15.53 11.49
N TYR A 364 11.92 14.56 12.36
CA TYR A 364 13.02 14.69 13.31
C TYR A 364 14.35 14.59 12.55
N GLY A 365 15.25 15.56 12.75
CA GLY A 365 16.58 15.54 12.18
C GLY A 365 16.60 15.79 10.67
N GLN A 366 16.58 14.73 9.86
CA GLN A 366 16.64 14.82 8.40
C GLN A 366 15.38 14.22 7.77
N GLY A 367 14.89 14.88 6.74
CA GLY A 367 13.82 14.43 5.86
C GLY A 367 13.98 15.01 4.47
N TYR A 368 13.34 14.40 3.48
CA TYR A 368 13.57 14.73 2.08
C TYR A 368 12.24 14.79 1.30
N VAL A 369 12.05 15.88 0.57
CA VAL A 369 10.98 16.05 -0.41
C VAL A 369 11.61 16.49 -1.73
N ILE A 370 11.80 15.55 -2.66
CA ILE A 370 12.56 15.80 -3.89
C ILE A 370 11.68 15.45 -5.09
N GLY A 371 11.51 16.43 -5.97
CA GLY A 371 10.66 16.35 -7.15
C GLY A 371 9.18 16.28 -6.81
N MET A 372 8.50 17.36 -7.14
CA MET A 372 7.04 17.41 -7.16
C MET A 372 6.57 17.55 -8.60
N ARG A 373 5.43 16.94 -8.91
CA ARG A 373 4.74 17.13 -10.19
C ARG A 373 3.24 17.16 -9.99
N GLY A 374 2.51 17.43 -11.07
CA GLY A 374 1.05 17.61 -11.04
C GLY A 374 0.64 19.08 -10.93
N SER A 375 -0.64 19.33 -10.71
CA SER A 375 -1.21 20.68 -10.67
C SER A 375 -1.01 21.38 -9.31
N ALA A 376 -0.73 20.61 -8.26
CA ALA A 376 -0.51 21.09 -6.90
C ALA A 376 0.85 20.60 -6.39
N THR A 377 1.85 21.48 -6.35
CA THR A 377 3.24 21.11 -6.04
C THR A 377 3.79 21.77 -4.78
N THR A 378 2.95 22.54 -4.06
CA THR A 378 3.37 23.24 -2.84
C THR A 378 3.75 22.24 -1.74
N VAL A 379 4.89 22.48 -1.11
CA VAL A 379 5.41 21.70 0.02
C VAL A 379 5.59 22.62 1.22
N ASP A 380 5.25 22.12 2.40
CA ASP A 380 5.47 22.80 3.67
C ASP A 380 6.59 22.09 4.44
N VAL A 381 7.73 22.77 4.57
CA VAL A 381 8.90 22.35 5.36
C VAL A 381 9.16 23.27 6.56
N SER A 382 8.12 23.93 7.05
CA SER A 382 8.24 24.76 8.25
C SER A 382 8.71 23.94 9.46
N VAL A 383 9.56 24.54 10.30
CA VAL A 383 10.16 23.87 11.45
C VAL A 383 9.45 24.22 12.75
N THR A 384 9.43 23.25 13.65
CA THR A 384 9.20 23.47 15.08
C THR A 384 10.50 23.22 15.84
N THR A 385 10.56 23.52 17.13
CA THR A 385 11.72 23.17 17.97
C THR A 385 12.02 21.67 17.95
N LYS A 386 11.00 20.81 17.80
CA LYS A 386 11.17 19.35 17.80
C LYS A 386 11.68 18.78 16.47
N THR A 387 11.42 19.51 15.39
CA THR A 387 11.59 19.06 14.00
C THR A 387 12.57 19.95 13.25
N ALA A 388 13.49 20.61 13.97
CA ALA A 388 14.59 21.34 13.38
C ALA A 388 15.78 20.38 13.13
N PRO A 389 16.59 20.59 12.09
CA PRO A 389 16.45 21.61 11.03
C PRO A 389 15.30 21.33 10.06
N ALA A 390 15.05 22.26 9.13
CA ALA A 390 14.05 22.06 8.07
C ALA A 390 14.47 20.90 7.18
N ASP A 391 13.49 20.13 6.73
CA ASP A 391 13.72 19.05 5.77
C ASP A 391 14.20 19.61 4.42
N LEU A 392 15.01 18.82 3.71
CA LEU A 392 15.47 19.19 2.37
C LEU A 392 14.29 19.12 1.39
N ALA A 393 13.95 20.26 0.79
CA ALA A 393 12.96 20.33 -0.27
C ALA A 393 13.59 20.80 -1.59
N GLU A 394 13.62 19.92 -2.59
CA GLU A 394 14.06 20.23 -3.96
C GLU A 394 12.88 20.09 -4.92
N VAL A 395 12.05 21.13 -4.98
CA VAL A 395 10.79 21.13 -5.74
C VAL A 395 10.81 22.01 -6.99
N ALA A 396 11.92 22.74 -7.21
CA ALA A 396 12.09 23.58 -8.39
C ALA A 396 12.29 22.76 -9.67
N THR A 397 12.96 21.61 -9.58
CA THR A 397 13.03 20.62 -10.66
C THR A 397 11.76 19.79 -10.65
N SER A 398 11.07 19.75 -11.80
CA SER A 398 9.86 18.93 -11.92
C SER A 398 10.19 17.47 -11.65
N GLY A 399 9.29 16.76 -10.96
CA GLY A 399 9.38 15.30 -10.82
C GLY A 399 9.57 14.57 -12.18
N ASN A 400 9.05 15.15 -13.27
CA ASN A 400 9.21 14.61 -14.63
C ASN A 400 10.63 14.68 -15.19
N GLU A 401 11.52 15.46 -14.57
CA GLU A 401 12.91 15.68 -14.99
C GLU A 401 13.92 14.95 -14.09
N LEU A 402 13.47 14.34 -12.99
CA LEU A 402 14.34 13.63 -12.06
C LEU A 402 15.07 12.46 -12.72
N VAL A 403 16.34 12.30 -12.35
CA VAL A 403 17.15 11.12 -12.67
C VAL A 403 17.74 10.56 -11.36
N PRO A 404 17.32 9.36 -10.93
CA PRO A 404 16.34 8.48 -11.56
C PRO A 404 14.89 8.97 -11.39
N GLN A 405 13.98 8.54 -12.26
CA GLN A 405 12.55 8.84 -12.11
C GLN A 405 11.92 8.21 -10.86
N SER A 406 12.47 7.09 -10.40
CA SER A 406 12.07 6.41 -9.16
C SER A 406 13.30 5.81 -8.50
N LEU A 407 13.44 6.03 -7.19
CA LEU A 407 14.49 5.41 -6.38
C LEU A 407 14.26 3.90 -6.25
N TYR A 408 13.01 3.47 -6.15
CA TYR A 408 12.66 2.04 -6.13
C TYR A 408 13.07 1.34 -7.43
N VAL A 409 12.64 1.85 -8.59
CA VAL A 409 12.94 1.24 -9.89
C VAL A 409 14.45 1.21 -10.16
N ASP A 410 15.15 2.31 -9.90
CA ASP A 410 16.61 2.39 -10.03
C ASP A 410 17.33 1.38 -9.12
N GLN A 411 16.87 1.22 -7.89
CA GLN A 411 17.43 0.22 -6.98
C GLN A 411 17.18 -1.22 -7.48
N VAL A 412 15.99 -1.53 -7.99
CA VAL A 412 15.70 -2.85 -8.55
C VAL A 412 16.57 -3.13 -9.77
N LEU A 413 16.71 -2.15 -10.68
CA LEU A 413 17.60 -2.23 -11.84
C LEU A 413 19.04 -2.53 -11.45
N LYS A 414 19.60 -1.77 -10.50
CA LYS A 414 20.97 -1.95 -10.01
C LYS A 414 21.18 -3.30 -9.34
N ARG A 415 20.18 -3.85 -8.66
CA ARG A 415 20.29 -5.12 -7.93
C ARG A 415 20.05 -6.35 -8.78
N LEU A 416 19.06 -6.30 -9.66
CA LEU A 416 18.58 -7.46 -10.41
C LEU A 416 18.96 -7.44 -11.89
N GLY A 417 19.53 -6.33 -12.40
CA GLY A 417 19.91 -6.17 -13.80
C GLY A 417 18.72 -6.16 -14.77
N ARG A 418 17.48 -5.92 -14.29
CA ARG A 418 16.26 -5.87 -15.11
C ARG A 418 15.36 -4.71 -14.70
N SER A 419 14.72 -4.08 -15.68
CA SER A 419 13.63 -3.14 -15.44
C SER A 419 12.44 -3.88 -14.84
N VAL A 420 11.72 -3.23 -13.92
CA VAL A 420 10.40 -3.66 -13.44
C VAL A 420 9.31 -3.05 -14.32
N GLU A 421 8.06 -3.49 -14.17
CA GLU A 421 6.90 -2.70 -14.60
C GLU A 421 7.08 -1.25 -14.10
N HIS A 422 6.73 -0.26 -14.92
CA HIS A 422 6.99 1.18 -14.68
C HIS A 422 8.44 1.66 -14.89
N ASP A 423 9.21 0.98 -15.74
CA ASP A 423 10.22 1.70 -16.53
C ASP A 423 9.52 2.90 -17.18
N ALA A 424 10.13 4.09 -17.16
CA ALA A 424 9.49 5.38 -17.48
C ALA A 424 8.88 5.45 -18.91
N GLN A 425 9.02 4.38 -19.68
CA GLN A 425 8.48 4.17 -21.02
C GLN A 425 7.18 3.35 -21.07
N VAL A 426 6.78 2.57 -20.06
CA VAL A 426 5.56 1.72 -20.14
C VAL A 426 4.79 1.68 -18.83
N LEU A 427 3.52 2.13 -18.85
CA LEU A 427 2.57 1.96 -17.75
C LEU A 427 1.61 0.82 -18.09
N VAL A 428 1.47 -0.16 -17.20
CA VAL A 428 0.56 -1.30 -17.40
C VAL A 428 -0.61 -1.23 -16.40
N TYR A 429 -1.82 -1.42 -16.90
CA TYR A 429 -3.06 -1.51 -16.13
C TYR A 429 -3.72 -2.85 -16.43
N GLN A 430 -3.62 -3.80 -15.51
CA GLN A 430 -4.25 -5.12 -15.61
C GLN A 430 -5.78 -4.95 -15.57
N ALA A 431 -6.48 -5.35 -16.63
CA ALA A 431 -7.88 -5.02 -16.82
C ALA A 431 -8.79 -5.69 -15.77
N GLU A 432 -8.40 -6.86 -15.27
CA GLU A 432 -9.07 -7.57 -14.18
C GLU A 432 -8.98 -6.85 -12.82
N ASN A 433 -8.04 -5.91 -12.68
CA ASN A 433 -7.92 -5.06 -11.50
C ASN A 433 -8.64 -3.72 -11.68
N LEU A 434 -9.06 -3.37 -12.89
CA LEU A 434 -9.80 -2.14 -13.16
C LEU A 434 -11.29 -2.31 -12.88
N LYS A 435 -11.82 -1.49 -11.96
CA LYS A 435 -13.26 -1.41 -11.72
C LYS A 435 -13.94 -0.59 -12.84
N PRO A 436 -15.02 -1.08 -13.47
CA PRO A 436 -15.81 -0.28 -14.38
C PRO A 436 -16.35 0.98 -13.71
N THR A 437 -16.30 2.11 -14.42
CA THR A 437 -16.64 3.43 -13.88
C THR A 437 -18.12 3.54 -13.51
N SER A 438 -19.01 2.91 -14.27
CA SER A 438 -20.46 3.02 -14.07
C SER A 438 -21.10 1.68 -13.73
N ALA A 439 -22.14 1.69 -12.89
CA ALA A 439 -22.90 0.49 -12.56
C ALA A 439 -23.57 -0.19 -13.79
N GLY A 440 -23.79 0.56 -14.87
CA GLY A 440 -24.30 0.04 -16.15
C GLY A 440 -23.24 -0.59 -17.06
N ASP A 441 -21.95 -0.46 -16.74
CA ASP A 441 -20.86 -1.07 -17.48
C ASP A 441 -20.74 -2.54 -17.06
N VAL A 442 -21.56 -3.39 -17.68
CA VAL A 442 -21.61 -4.83 -17.37
C VAL A 442 -20.23 -5.43 -17.65
N SER A 443 -19.62 -6.14 -16.71
CA SER A 443 -18.37 -6.85 -16.95
C SER A 443 -18.17 -8.00 -15.97
N SER A 444 -17.21 -8.88 -16.24
CA SER A 444 -16.80 -9.95 -15.33
C SER A 444 -15.30 -10.23 -15.48
N THR A 445 -14.71 -10.90 -14.49
CA THR A 445 -13.34 -11.41 -14.59
C THR A 445 -13.30 -12.92 -14.59
N ALA A 446 -12.32 -13.50 -15.28
CA ALA A 446 -12.05 -14.93 -15.23
C ALA A 446 -10.55 -15.20 -15.11
N VAL A 447 -10.20 -16.34 -14.52
CA VAL A 447 -8.82 -16.84 -14.54
C VAL A 447 -8.57 -17.56 -15.86
N GLU A 448 -7.52 -17.15 -16.55
CA GLU A 448 -7.19 -17.63 -17.89
C GLU A 448 -5.69 -17.87 -18.00
N THR A 449 -5.26 -19.10 -18.28
CA THR A 449 -3.82 -19.46 -18.32
C THR A 449 -3.02 -18.66 -19.35
N GLY A 450 -3.67 -18.15 -20.40
CA GLY A 450 -3.02 -17.33 -21.44
C GLY A 450 -2.92 -15.84 -21.12
N ALA A 451 -3.57 -15.37 -20.05
CA ALA A 451 -3.49 -13.98 -19.61
C ALA A 451 -2.17 -13.69 -18.89
N GLU A 452 -1.66 -12.46 -18.98
CA GLU A 452 -0.30 -12.12 -18.54
C GLU A 452 -0.07 -12.39 -17.04
N LEU A 453 -1.03 -12.01 -16.19
CA LEU A 453 -1.03 -12.33 -14.76
C LEU A 453 -2.14 -13.31 -14.36
N GLY A 454 -2.65 -14.05 -15.35
CA GLY A 454 -3.66 -15.09 -15.16
C GLY A 454 -5.09 -14.58 -15.01
N GLY A 455 -5.35 -13.28 -15.09
CA GLY A 455 -6.69 -12.70 -15.04
C GLY A 455 -7.10 -12.04 -16.37
N LEU A 456 -8.38 -12.12 -16.70
CA LEU A 456 -8.94 -11.48 -17.91
C LEU A 456 -10.26 -10.80 -17.59
N ARG A 457 -10.51 -9.65 -18.21
CA ARG A 457 -11.74 -8.87 -18.10
C ARG A 457 -12.62 -9.05 -19.33
N TYR A 458 -13.83 -9.55 -19.13
CA TYR A 458 -14.89 -9.62 -20.15
C TYR A 458 -15.88 -8.47 -19.97
N HIS A 459 -16.14 -7.71 -21.02
CA HIS A 459 -17.10 -6.60 -21.00
C HIS A 459 -18.56 -7.07 -21.11
N ASN A 460 -18.83 -8.36 -21.29
CA ASN A 460 -20.17 -8.96 -21.31
C ASN A 460 -21.20 -8.18 -22.16
N THR A 461 -20.75 -7.60 -23.27
CA THR A 461 -21.55 -6.74 -24.12
C THR A 461 -22.37 -7.55 -25.13
N GLY A 462 -23.63 -7.17 -25.32
CA GLY A 462 -24.60 -7.93 -26.14
C GLY A 462 -25.04 -7.26 -27.45
N ALA A 463 -24.71 -6.00 -27.68
CA ALA A 463 -25.16 -5.25 -28.86
C ALA A 463 -24.23 -4.06 -29.17
N VAL A 464 -24.38 -3.52 -30.38
CA VAL A 464 -23.78 -2.24 -30.79
C VAL A 464 -24.24 -1.12 -29.85
N GLY A 465 -23.32 -0.25 -29.44
CA GLY A 465 -23.55 0.84 -28.50
C GLY A 465 -23.34 0.47 -27.03
N ALA A 466 -23.27 -0.83 -26.70
CA ALA A 466 -22.86 -1.26 -25.36
C ALA A 466 -21.40 -0.86 -25.10
N LYS A 467 -21.08 -0.47 -23.86
CA LYS A 467 -19.75 0.02 -23.51
C LYS A 467 -19.33 -0.41 -22.11
N VAL A 468 -18.02 -0.42 -21.90
CA VAL A 468 -17.42 -0.48 -20.57
C VAL A 468 -16.41 0.65 -20.47
N THR A 469 -16.49 1.42 -19.39
CA THR A 469 -15.62 2.57 -19.15
C THR A 469 -14.70 2.27 -17.98
N TYR A 470 -13.42 2.62 -18.13
CA TYR A 470 -12.48 2.61 -17.03
C TYR A 470 -11.99 4.03 -16.77
N THR A 471 -12.05 4.48 -15.53
CA THR A 471 -11.41 5.73 -15.14
C THR A 471 -9.96 5.45 -14.86
N LEU A 472 -9.09 5.75 -15.83
CA LEU A 472 -7.65 5.64 -15.65
C LEU A 472 -7.08 6.98 -15.22
N TYR A 473 -6.16 6.93 -14.27
CA TYR A 473 -5.41 8.09 -13.84
C TYR A 473 -4.05 8.00 -14.51
N PRO A 474 -3.72 8.93 -15.43
CA PRO A 474 -2.40 8.97 -16.03
C PRO A 474 -1.37 9.09 -14.90
N ARG A 475 -0.33 8.24 -14.94
CA ARG A 475 0.72 8.26 -13.91
C ARG A 475 1.82 9.29 -14.23
N THR A 476 1.87 9.77 -15.47
CA THR A 476 2.76 10.85 -15.93
C THR A 476 2.14 11.57 -17.14
N VAL A 477 2.57 12.81 -17.36
CA VAL A 477 2.15 13.63 -18.52
C VAL A 477 3.04 13.28 -19.71
N GLY A 478 2.51 13.45 -20.91
CA GLY A 478 3.21 13.15 -22.14
C GLY A 478 2.34 12.42 -23.15
N THR A 479 2.99 12.00 -24.23
CA THR A 479 2.33 11.31 -25.34
C THR A 479 2.65 9.82 -25.27
N PHE A 480 1.60 8.99 -25.33
CA PHE A 480 1.68 7.54 -25.16
C PHE A 480 0.96 6.85 -26.30
N ALA A 481 1.56 5.81 -26.86
CA ALA A 481 0.82 4.77 -27.55
C ALA A 481 -0.06 4.03 -26.54
N VAL A 482 -1.36 3.96 -26.81
CA VAL A 482 -2.27 3.07 -26.09
C VAL A 482 -2.22 1.71 -26.77
N GLN A 483 -1.72 0.72 -26.05
CA GLN A 483 -1.74 -0.68 -26.45
C GLN A 483 -2.70 -1.43 -25.53
N VAL A 484 -3.32 -2.47 -26.07
CA VAL A 484 -4.19 -3.37 -25.32
C VAL A 484 -3.85 -4.79 -25.67
N ARG A 485 -3.65 -5.63 -24.66
CA ARG A 485 -3.61 -7.07 -24.84
C ARG A 485 -5.02 -7.62 -24.70
N THR A 486 -5.45 -8.42 -25.68
CA THR A 486 -6.82 -8.93 -25.79
C THR A 486 -6.87 -10.44 -26.02
N LYS A 487 -7.96 -11.08 -25.59
CA LYS A 487 -8.30 -12.47 -25.93
C LYS A 487 -9.31 -12.51 -27.08
N ARG A 488 -8.83 -12.90 -28.25
CA ARG A 488 -9.64 -13.14 -29.45
C ARG A 488 -10.30 -14.52 -29.41
N ASN A 489 -11.54 -14.61 -29.90
CA ASN A 489 -12.32 -15.86 -29.96
C ASN A 489 -13.56 -15.72 -30.87
N ALA A 490 -14.30 -16.82 -31.09
CA ALA A 490 -15.43 -16.90 -32.02
C ALA A 490 -16.66 -16.08 -31.60
N ALA A 491 -16.79 -15.74 -30.32
CA ALA A 491 -17.91 -14.96 -29.77
C ALA A 491 -17.51 -13.52 -29.41
N ARG A 492 -16.55 -12.93 -30.13
CA ARG A 492 -16.02 -11.59 -29.86
C ARG A 492 -16.55 -10.52 -30.81
N GLY A 493 -16.80 -9.34 -30.26
CA GLY A 493 -17.29 -8.18 -30.97
C GLY A 493 -16.17 -7.34 -31.56
N GLN A 494 -16.59 -6.23 -32.16
CA GLN A 494 -15.73 -5.15 -32.60
C GLN A 494 -15.93 -3.95 -31.67
N TYR A 495 -14.84 -3.34 -31.20
CA TYR A 495 -14.90 -2.16 -30.33
C TYR A 495 -14.13 -0.97 -30.90
N GLN A 496 -14.49 0.22 -30.43
CA GLN A 496 -13.76 1.46 -30.63
C GLN A 496 -13.37 2.02 -29.26
N LEU A 497 -12.11 2.40 -29.11
CA LEU A 497 -11.64 3.13 -27.92
C LEU A 497 -11.89 4.63 -28.09
N ASP A 498 -12.37 5.22 -27.01
CA ASP A 498 -12.42 6.64 -26.75
C ASP A 498 -11.68 6.95 -25.44
N VAL A 499 -10.84 7.99 -25.44
CA VAL A 499 -10.16 8.49 -24.23
C VAL A 499 -10.57 9.93 -23.97
N GLY A 500 -11.35 10.13 -22.90
CA GLY A 500 -11.81 11.46 -22.49
C GLY A 500 -12.75 12.14 -23.49
N GLY A 501 -13.55 11.38 -24.25
CA GLY A 501 -14.45 11.89 -25.28
C GLY A 501 -13.79 12.05 -26.66
N VAL A 502 -12.53 11.63 -26.81
CA VAL A 502 -11.82 11.62 -28.08
C VAL A 502 -11.54 10.18 -28.53
N VAL A 503 -12.00 9.84 -29.73
CA VAL A 503 -11.73 8.53 -30.35
C VAL A 503 -10.23 8.32 -30.54
N VAL A 504 -9.69 7.21 -30.02
CA VAL A 504 -8.29 6.83 -30.17
C VAL A 504 -8.20 5.61 -31.07
N GLY A 505 -7.64 5.80 -32.27
CA GLY A 505 -7.46 4.72 -33.23
C GLY A 505 -8.71 4.36 -34.03
N GLY A 506 -8.62 3.25 -34.76
CA GLY A 506 -9.76 2.66 -35.47
C GLY A 506 -10.40 1.48 -34.74
N THR A 507 -11.48 0.96 -35.33
CA THR A 507 -12.22 -0.20 -34.82
C THR A 507 -11.34 -1.43 -34.74
N ARG A 508 -11.41 -2.16 -33.62
CA ARG A 508 -10.70 -3.42 -33.40
C ARG A 508 -11.65 -4.59 -33.38
N ASP A 509 -11.32 -5.61 -34.18
CA ASP A 509 -12.05 -6.86 -34.28
C ASP A 509 -11.36 -7.94 -33.45
N GLU A 510 -12.02 -8.36 -32.38
CA GLU A 510 -11.52 -9.43 -31.52
C GLU A 510 -11.96 -10.83 -32.01
N TYR A 511 -12.71 -10.93 -33.12
CA TYR A 511 -13.07 -12.23 -33.68
C TYR A 511 -11.83 -13.03 -34.10
N ALA A 512 -11.83 -14.31 -33.76
CA ALA A 512 -10.94 -15.32 -34.32
C ALA A 512 -11.66 -16.68 -34.30
N SER A 513 -11.35 -17.58 -35.24
CA SER A 513 -11.96 -18.92 -35.29
C SER A 513 -11.55 -19.83 -34.12
N GLY A 514 -10.46 -19.49 -33.43
CA GLY A 514 -10.00 -20.14 -32.20
C GLY A 514 -9.47 -19.12 -31.20
N THR A 515 -9.17 -19.58 -29.98
CA THR A 515 -8.61 -18.71 -28.94
C THR A 515 -7.20 -18.26 -29.32
N ALA A 516 -6.98 -16.95 -29.30
CA ALA A 516 -5.67 -16.34 -29.51
C ALA A 516 -5.53 -15.09 -28.63
N TYR A 517 -4.30 -14.80 -28.20
CA TYR A 517 -3.98 -13.54 -27.53
C TYR A 517 -3.22 -12.64 -28.48
N ALA A 518 -3.57 -11.36 -28.49
CA ALA A 518 -2.92 -10.38 -29.34
C ALA A 518 -2.70 -9.08 -28.57
N GLU A 519 -1.55 -8.47 -28.77
CA GLU A 519 -1.32 -7.07 -28.38
C GLU A 519 -1.65 -6.18 -29.59
N VAL A 520 -2.40 -5.12 -29.34
CA VAL A 520 -2.88 -4.22 -30.38
C VAL A 520 -2.60 -2.78 -29.97
N GLU A 521 -1.78 -2.06 -30.74
CA GLU A 521 -1.66 -0.61 -30.62
C GLU A 521 -2.92 0.03 -31.19
N LEU A 522 -3.68 0.70 -30.33
CA LEU A 522 -4.95 1.35 -30.68
C LEU A 522 -4.69 2.69 -31.35
N GLY A 523 -3.83 3.51 -30.75
CA GLY A 523 -3.46 4.82 -31.25
C GLY A 523 -2.64 5.57 -30.21
N THR A 524 -2.59 6.89 -30.32
CA THR A 524 -1.82 7.76 -29.41
C THR A 524 -2.75 8.62 -28.57
N VAL A 525 -2.41 8.80 -27.29
CA VAL A 525 -3.05 9.75 -26.38
C VAL A 525 -2.00 10.69 -25.79
N THR A 526 -2.35 11.97 -25.64
CA THR A 526 -1.52 12.93 -24.92
C THR A 526 -2.21 13.31 -23.62
N PHE A 527 -1.55 13.06 -22.50
CA PHE A 527 -1.96 13.55 -21.19
C PHE A 527 -1.23 14.87 -20.92
N THR A 528 -1.97 15.97 -20.95
CA THR A 528 -1.48 17.31 -20.58
C THR A 528 -1.51 17.55 -19.08
N ASP A 529 -2.24 16.71 -18.35
CA ASP A 529 -2.44 16.72 -16.92
C ASP A 529 -2.55 15.26 -16.43
N LEU A 530 -2.74 15.09 -15.13
CA LEU A 530 -2.87 13.79 -14.48
C LEU A 530 -4.31 13.58 -13.99
N GLU A 531 -5.25 14.35 -14.55
CA GLU A 531 -6.67 14.20 -14.26
C GLU A 531 -7.16 12.85 -14.81
N PRO A 532 -8.13 12.22 -14.11
CA PRO A 532 -8.74 10.99 -14.59
C PRO A 532 -9.21 11.13 -16.03
N LYS A 533 -8.83 10.17 -16.86
CA LYS A 533 -9.35 10.02 -18.22
C LYS A 533 -10.22 8.78 -18.27
N ALA A 534 -11.41 8.95 -18.83
CA ALA A 534 -12.30 7.83 -19.13
C ALA A 534 -11.77 7.10 -20.37
N PHE A 535 -11.41 5.84 -20.22
CA PHE A 535 -11.12 4.92 -21.31
C PHE A 535 -12.39 4.12 -21.59
N THR A 536 -13.09 4.50 -22.64
CA THR A 536 -14.39 3.93 -22.99
C THR A 536 -14.24 2.98 -24.17
N PHE A 537 -14.51 1.70 -23.94
CA PHE A 537 -14.53 0.68 -24.96
C PHE A 537 -15.97 0.44 -25.41
N THR A 538 -16.34 1.01 -26.56
CA THR A 538 -17.71 0.91 -27.09
C THR A 538 -17.77 -0.14 -28.18
N VAL A 539 -18.71 -1.08 -28.09
CA VAL A 539 -18.99 -2.04 -29.15
C VAL A 539 -19.60 -1.32 -30.34
N VAL A 540 -18.97 -1.44 -31.50
CA VAL A 540 -19.42 -0.80 -32.75
C VAL A 540 -19.93 -1.82 -33.78
N GLY A 541 -19.70 -3.11 -33.55
CA GLY A 541 -20.11 -4.17 -34.48
C GLY A 541 -19.65 -5.55 -34.03
N LYS A 542 -19.69 -6.49 -34.96
CA LYS A 542 -19.04 -7.81 -34.85
C LYS A 542 -18.71 -8.31 -36.24
N ASN A 543 -17.70 -9.18 -36.33
CA ASN A 543 -17.45 -9.92 -37.55
C ASN A 543 -18.71 -10.71 -37.98
N ALA A 544 -18.97 -10.86 -39.28
CA ALA A 544 -20.10 -11.63 -39.77
C ALA A 544 -20.07 -13.09 -39.28
N ALA A 545 -18.87 -13.66 -39.14
CA ALA A 545 -18.66 -15.01 -38.62
C ALA A 545 -18.65 -15.08 -37.08
N SER A 546 -18.67 -13.94 -36.38
CA SER A 546 -18.72 -13.92 -34.92
C SER A 546 -20.11 -14.28 -34.40
N THR A 547 -20.15 -15.10 -33.35
CA THR A 547 -21.39 -15.50 -32.68
C THR A 547 -21.85 -14.50 -31.61
N GLY A 548 -21.07 -13.44 -31.33
CA GLY A 548 -21.41 -12.48 -30.27
C GLY A 548 -20.70 -11.13 -30.34
N TYR A 549 -21.02 -10.25 -29.39
CA TYR A 549 -20.53 -8.88 -29.29
C TYR A 549 -19.58 -8.64 -28.10
N ASN A 550 -19.22 -9.70 -27.37
CA ASN A 550 -18.44 -9.57 -26.14
C ASN A 550 -17.00 -9.12 -26.44
N VAL A 551 -16.40 -8.35 -25.56
CA VAL A 551 -15.02 -7.83 -25.68
C VAL A 551 -14.21 -8.35 -24.49
N ALA A 552 -12.93 -8.67 -24.69
CA ALA A 552 -12.10 -9.30 -23.67
C ALA A 552 -10.70 -8.68 -23.58
N LEU A 553 -10.45 -7.95 -22.50
CA LEU A 553 -9.17 -7.27 -22.25
C LEU A 553 -8.37 -8.02 -21.18
N ASP A 554 -7.06 -8.14 -21.43
CA ASP A 554 -6.06 -8.65 -20.49
C ASP A 554 -5.44 -7.44 -19.77
N ASP A 555 -4.83 -6.53 -20.52
CA ASP A 555 -4.21 -5.33 -19.97
C ASP A 555 -4.37 -4.12 -20.91
N ILE A 556 -4.22 -2.92 -20.34
CA ILE A 556 -4.06 -1.65 -21.06
C ILE A 556 -2.66 -1.14 -20.77
N ARG A 557 -1.87 -0.89 -21.81
CA ARG A 557 -0.50 -0.36 -21.73
C ARG A 557 -0.43 1.04 -22.32
N LEU A 558 0.25 1.94 -21.62
CA LEU A 558 0.58 3.26 -22.11
C LEU A 558 2.09 3.31 -22.33
N VAL A 559 2.50 3.19 -23.60
CA VAL A 559 3.91 3.19 -24.00
C VAL A 559 4.31 4.60 -24.42
N ARG A 560 5.22 5.23 -23.68
CA ARG A 560 5.70 6.59 -23.96
C ARG A 560 6.33 6.65 -25.35
N LYS A 561 5.93 7.63 -26.15
CA LYS A 561 6.49 7.92 -27.48
C LYS A 561 7.66 8.89 -27.41
#